data_AF-A0A1G6AKD8-F1
#
_entry.id   AF-A0A1G6AKD8-F1
#
_cell.length_a   1.000
_cell.length_b   1.000
_cell.length_c   1.000
_cell.angle_alpha   90.00
_cell.angle_beta   90.00
_cell.angle_gamma   90.00
#
_symmetry.space_group_name_H-M   'P 1'
#
loop_
_entity.id
_entity.type
_entity.pdbx_description
1 polymer ?
#
loop_
_entity_poly.entity_id
_entity_poly.type
_entity_poly.pdbx_seq_one_letter_code
_entity_poly.pdbx_strand_id
1 'polypeptide(L)' 'MNRQEILSQAKENFGIEPDWMSDMPDSVLEQYWATLSWVLADTKMAARDKALVAFGAASAIHCGY' A
#
# COMPACT_ATOMS: atom_id res chain seq x y z
N MET A 1 -14.09 5.97 3.66
CA MET A 1 -14.19 5.31 2.34
C MET A 1 -14.84 3.95 2.51
N ASN A 2 -15.54 3.43 1.51
CA ASN A 2 -16.01 2.04 1.59
C ASN A 2 -14.86 1.06 1.27
N ARG A 3 -14.95 -0.18 1.78
CA ARG A 3 -13.91 -1.21 1.57
C ARG A 3 -13.58 -1.43 0.09
N GLN A 4 -14.60 -1.51 -0.75
CA GLN A 4 -14.44 -1.80 -2.17
C GLN A 4 -13.69 -0.69 -2.93
N GLU A 5 -13.91 0.57 -2.56
CA GLU A 5 -13.18 1.72 -3.08
C GLU A 5 -11.69 1.63 -2.75
N ILE A 6 -11.37 1.28 -1.50
CA ILE A 6 -9.97 1.11 -1.06
C ILE A 6 -9.29 -0.01 -1.86
N LEU A 7 -9.92 -1.19 -1.97
CA LEU A 7 -9.36 -2.34 -2.67
C LEU A 7 -9.23 -2.08 -4.19
N SER A 8 -10.17 -1.36 -4.79
CA SER A 8 -10.09 -0.94 -6.19
C SER A 8 -8.89 0.00 -6.42
N GLN A 9 -8.71 1.01 -5.56
CA GLN A 9 -7.56 1.91 -5.67
C GLN A 9 -6.23 1.19 -5.41
N ALA A 10 -6.19 0.25 -4.46
CA ALA A 10 -5.01 -0.59 -4.24
C ALA A 10 -4.65 -1.38 -5.50
N LYS A 11 -5.64 -1.99 -6.16
CA LYS A 11 -5.46 -2.70 -7.42
C LYS A 11 -4.96 -1.79 -8.55
N GLU A 12 -5.44 -0.55 -8.63
CA GLU A 12 -4.93 0.43 -9.61
C GLU A 12 -3.46 0.78 -9.36
N ASN A 13 -3.05 0.90 -8.10
CA ASN A 13 -1.67 1.26 -7.74
C ASN A 13 -0.68 0.09 -7.85
N PHE A 14 -1.10 -1.13 -7.49
CA PHE A 14 -0.23 -2.31 -7.43
C PHE A 14 -0.40 -3.27 -8.61
N GLY A 15 -1.43 -3.09 -9.45
CA GLY A 15 -1.81 -4.01 -10.52
C GLY A 15 -2.58 -5.25 -10.04
N ILE A 16 -2.59 -5.51 -8.73
CA ILE A 16 -3.30 -6.60 -8.05
C ILE A 16 -3.92 -6.09 -6.75
N GLU A 17 -4.99 -6.72 -6.30
CA GLU A 17 -5.48 -6.51 -4.93
C GLU A 17 -4.56 -7.27 -3.97
N PRO A 18 -3.88 -6.61 -3.02
CA PRO A 18 -3.00 -7.31 -2.09
C PRO A 18 -3.82 -8.09 -1.06
N ASP A 19 -3.56 -9.39 -0.93
CA ASP A 19 -4.31 -10.31 -0.07
C ASP A 19 -4.32 -9.86 1.39
N TRP A 20 -3.23 -9.25 1.87
CA TRP A 20 -3.14 -8.75 3.24
C TRP A 20 -4.18 -7.65 3.56
N MET A 21 -4.69 -6.93 2.55
CA MET A 21 -5.70 -5.88 2.76
C MET A 21 -7.10 -6.48 2.92
N SER A 22 -7.35 -7.62 2.26
CA SER A 22 -8.65 -8.30 2.28
C SER A 22 -8.97 -8.93 3.63
N ASP A 23 -7.96 -9.19 4.47
CA ASP A 23 -8.12 -9.72 5.84
C ASP A 23 -8.27 -8.63 6.93
N MET A 24 -8.03 -7.34 6.61
CA MET A 24 -8.09 -6.26 7.60
C MET A 24 -9.53 -5.90 7.97
N PRO A 25 -9.85 -5.65 9.26
CA PRO A 25 -11.10 -5.01 9.66
C PRO A 25 -11.27 -3.64 9.01
N ASP A 26 -12.50 -3.22 8.69
CA ASP A 26 -12.76 -1.99 7.91
C ASP A 26 -12.11 -0.73 8.51
N SER A 27 -12.15 -0.56 9.83
CA SER A 27 -11.53 0.60 10.50
C SER A 27 -10.00 0.62 10.37
N VAL A 28 -9.37 -0.56 10.42
CA VAL A 28 -7.92 -0.71 10.23
C VAL A 28 -7.56 -0.47 8.78
N LEU A 29 -8.35 -1.02 7.86
CA LEU A 29 -8.17 -0.86 6.42
C LEU A 29 -8.22 0.62 6.01
N GLU A 30 -9.19 1.38 6.53
CA GLU A 30 -9.32 2.80 6.24
C GLU A 30 -8.11 3.61 6.76
N GLN A 31 -7.69 3.38 8.00
CA GLN A 31 -6.51 4.04 8.56
C GLN A 31 -5.22 3.67 7.80
N TYR A 32 -5.05 2.38 7.50
CA TYR A 32 -3.90 1.87 6.76
C TYR A 32 -3.83 2.50 5.37
N TRP A 33 -4.97 2.52 4.66
CA TRP A 33 -5.05 3.12 3.32
C TRP A 33 -4.78 4.62 3.34
N ALA A 34 -5.25 5.36 4.33
CA ALA A 34 -4.93 6.79 4.47
C ALA A 34 -3.42 7.04 4.55
N THR A 35 -2.68 6.16 5.22
CA THR A 35 -1.22 6.26 5.30
C THR A 35 -0.54 5.81 4.00
N LEU A 36 -0.98 4.68 3.43
CA LEU A 36 -0.39 4.12 2.23
C LEU A 36 -0.62 5.02 1.00
N SER A 37 -1.82 5.56 0.85
CA SER A 37 -2.13 6.52 -0.22
C SER A 37 -1.27 7.79 -0.14
N TRP A 38 -0.95 8.28 1.06
CA TRP A 38 0.02 9.37 1.23
C TRP A 38 1.43 8.98 0.77
N VAL A 39 1.89 7.76 1.07
CA VAL A 39 3.16 7.25 0.56
C VAL A 39 3.15 7.17 -0.96
N LEU A 40 2.06 6.71 -1.56
CA LEU A 40 1.92 6.54 -3.02
C LEU A 40 1.67 7.84 -3.79
N ALA A 41 1.24 8.91 -3.11
CA ALA A 41 0.92 10.20 -3.73
C ALA A 41 2.10 10.80 -4.50
N ASP A 42 1.82 11.74 -5.39
CA ASP A 42 2.88 12.50 -6.05
C ASP A 42 3.59 13.41 -5.04
N THR A 43 4.91 13.26 -4.96
CA THR A 43 5.76 13.99 -4.01
C THR A 43 7.10 14.30 -4.68
N LYS A 44 7.97 15.05 -3.99
CA LYS A 44 9.35 15.28 -4.47
C LYS A 44 10.16 14.01 -4.70
N MET A 45 9.83 12.91 -4.02
CA MET A 45 10.47 11.62 -4.21
C MET A 45 9.79 10.85 -5.34
N ALA A 46 10.57 10.43 -6.34
CA ALA A 46 10.03 9.69 -7.48
C ALA A 46 9.45 8.33 -7.03
N ALA A 47 8.42 7.86 -7.73
CA ALA A 47 7.77 6.57 -7.44
C ALA A 47 8.77 5.40 -7.41
N ARG A 48 9.76 5.41 -8.32
CA ARG A 48 10.85 4.42 -8.34
C ARG A 48 11.64 4.41 -7.04
N ASP A 49 11.98 5.58 -6.50
CA ASP A 49 12.81 5.66 -5.29
C ASP A 49 12.01 5.22 -4.06
N LYS A 50 10.70 5.55 -4.00
CA LYS A 50 9.79 5.04 -2.97
C LYS A 50 9.73 3.51 -2.99
N ALA A 51 9.61 2.92 -4.17
CA ALA A 51 9.62 1.47 -4.33
C ALA A 51 10.95 0.86 -3.86
N LEU A 52 12.11 1.46 -4.21
CA LEU A 52 13.42 1.00 -3.75
C LEU A 52 13.56 1.04 -2.22
N VAL A 53 13.06 2.10 -1.57
CA VAL A 53 13.03 2.19 -0.10
C VAL A 53 12.15 1.10 0.50
N ALA A 54 10.95 0.88 -0.05
CA ALA A 54 10.05 -0.18 0.40
C ALA A 54 10.69 -1.56 0.25
N PHE A 55 11.33 -1.86 -0.88
CA PHE A 55 12.07 -3.12 -1.09
C PHE A 55 13.24 -3.28 -0.12
N GLY A 56 14.00 -2.22 0.13
CA GLY A 56 15.09 -2.24 1.10
C GLY A 56 14.61 -2.53 2.52
N ALA A 57 13.52 -1.88 2.95
CA ALA A 57 12.90 -2.11 4.25
C ALA A 57 12.36 -3.54 4.37
N ALA A 58 11.62 -4.02 3.36
CA ALA A 58 11.10 -5.38 3.30
C ALA A 58 12.23 -6.43 3.38
N SER A 59 13.34 -6.20 2.66
CA SER A 59 14.51 -7.08 2.69
C SER A 59 15.17 -7.11 4.07
N ALA A 60 15.30 -5.95 4.72
CA ALA A 60 15.93 -5.84 6.04
C ALA A 60 15.13 -6.55 7.15
N ILE A 61 13.81 -6.65 7.00
CA ILE A 61 12.93 -7.36 7.94
C ILE A 61 12.60 -8.79 7.51
N HIS A 62 13.19 -9.28 6.41
CA HIS A 62 12.90 -10.60 5.83
C HIS A 62 11.41 -10.81 5.48
N CYS A 63 10.74 -9.79 4.93
CA CYS A 63 9.38 -9.93 4.42
C CYS A 63 9.36 -10.83 3.18
N GLY A 64 8.64 -11.95 3.25
CA GLY A 64 8.59 -12.97 2.19
C GLY A 64 7.32 -12.99 1.34
N TYR A 65 6.42 -12.02 1.55
CA TYR A 65 5.29 -11.78 0.67
C TYR A 65 5.78 -11.17 -0.65
#